data_AF-A0A0G1TH30-F1
#
_entry.id   AF-A0A0G1TH30-F1
#
_cell.length_a   1.000
_cell.length_b   1.000
_cell.length_c   1.000
_cell.angle_alpha   90.00
_cell.angle_beta   90.00
_cell.angle_gamma   90.00
#
_symmetry.space_group_name_H-M   'P 1'
#
loop_
_entity.id
_entity.type
_entity.pdbx_description
1 polymer ?
#
loop_
_entity_poly.entity_id
_entity_poly.type
_entity_poly.pdbx_seq_one_letter_code
_entity_poly.pdbx_strand_id
1 'polypeptide(L)'
;MSPLVTVLSTLLLTLLLSLERSRLVFELAGTSLLLFGARRPGLLFYSLVFLPGTIIHELSHLFIAEILRVKTGQITILPELTDSKRERLGSVATASSDPIRGFLIGLAPFISGIALLLVMGSLLRTGWDSSAPWWQLALLIYGLIVVGNSMLISQEDRRYWPAALILIFLVWFLLTQAGFQISLQPDSWLFHSLTSINLVLGVTVLLNLGMIALFYGIRLGIQKLTKRSLV
;
A
#
# COMPACT_ATOMS: atom_id res chain seq x y z
N MET A 1 8.67 19.76 13.43
CA MET A 1 8.81 18.40 14.04
C MET A 1 10.29 18.06 14.09
N SER A 2 10.76 17.28 15.07
CA SER A 2 12.16 16.83 15.03
C SER A 2 12.36 15.77 13.92
N PRO A 3 13.58 15.60 13.40
CA PRO A 3 13.88 14.58 12.39
C PRO A 3 13.51 13.17 12.85
N LEU A 4 13.81 12.86 14.12
CA LEU A 4 13.48 11.58 14.73
C LEU A 4 11.97 11.33 14.77
N VAL A 5 11.17 12.32 15.16
CA VAL A 5 9.70 12.20 15.17
C VAL A 5 9.15 12.00 13.76
N THR A 6 9.78 12.62 12.76
CA THR A 6 9.35 12.48 11.35
C THR A 6 9.57 11.05 10.85
N VAL A 7 10.74 10.46 11.11
CA VAL A 7 11.03 9.07 10.75
C VAL A 7 10.11 8.09 11.49
N LEU A 8 9.94 8.27 12.81
CA LEU A 8 9.07 7.40 13.61
C LEU A 8 7.60 7.46 13.15
N SER A 9 7.11 8.65 12.79
CA SER A 9 5.76 8.79 12.26
C SER A 9 5.60 8.14 10.89
N THR A 10 6.60 8.19 10.01
CA THR A 10 6.56 7.47 8.73
C THR A 10 6.39 5.97 8.95
N LEU A 11 7.22 5.39 9.84
CA LEU A 11 7.19 3.97 10.17
C LEU A 11 5.86 3.57 10.82
N LEU A 12 5.37 4.38 11.76
CA LEU A 12 4.08 4.13 12.42
C LEU A 12 2.92 4.18 11.43
N LEU A 13 2.87 5.17 10.55
CA LEU A 13 1.80 5.32 9.57
C LEU A 13 1.80 4.19 8.54
N THR A 14 2.98 3.76 8.07
CA THR A 14 3.06 2.58 7.19
C THR A 14 2.61 1.30 7.90
N LEU A 15 2.96 1.12 9.18
CA LEU A 15 2.47 -0.01 9.98
C LEU A 15 0.95 0.04 10.13
N LEU A 16 0.37 1.21 10.45
CA LEU A 16 -1.07 1.38 10.60
C LEU A 16 -1.83 1.04 9.31
N LEU A 17 -1.37 1.55 8.16
CA LEU A 17 -1.96 1.19 6.86
C LEU A 17 -1.92 -0.32 6.59
N SER A 18 -0.81 -0.98 6.96
CA SER A 18 -0.71 -2.44 6.82
C SER A 18 -1.73 -3.18 7.69
N LEU A 19 -2.01 -2.69 8.90
CA LEU A 19 -3.01 -3.28 9.79
C LEU A 19 -4.43 -3.00 9.29
N GLU A 20 -4.72 -1.77 8.86
CA GLU A 20 -6.01 -1.36 8.31
C GLU A 20 -6.40 -2.17 7.08
N ARG A 21 -5.45 -2.42 6.17
CA ARG A 21 -5.67 -3.29 5.01
C ARG A 21 -6.22 -4.65 5.43
N SER A 22 -5.61 -5.29 6.43
CA SER A 22 -6.06 -6.59 6.92
C SER A 22 -7.47 -6.52 7.52
N ARG A 23 -7.79 -5.41 8.21
CA ARG A 23 -9.11 -5.18 8.79
C ARG A 23 -10.18 -4.94 7.73
N LEU A 24 -9.88 -4.17 6.69
CA LEU A 24 -10.79 -3.89 5.59
C LEU A 24 -11.23 -5.18 4.86
N VAL A 25 -10.27 -6.04 4.55
CA VAL A 25 -10.55 -7.35 3.93
C VAL A 25 -11.46 -8.18 4.83
N PHE A 26 -11.17 -8.23 6.13
CA PHE A 26 -12.00 -8.93 7.10
C PHE A 26 -13.42 -8.38 7.20
N GLU A 27 -13.60 -7.06 7.27
CA GLU A 27 -14.92 -6.42 7.36
C GLU A 27 -15.76 -6.71 6.10
N LEU A 28 -15.15 -6.66 4.91
CA LEU A 28 -15.83 -6.95 3.65
C LEU A 28 -16.19 -8.43 3.51
N ALA A 29 -15.25 -9.33 3.80
CA ALA A 29 -15.48 -10.77 3.77
C ALA A 29 -16.54 -11.19 4.81
N GLY A 30 -16.50 -10.60 6.01
CA GLY A 30 -17.46 -10.84 7.08
C GLY A 30 -18.87 -10.33 6.74
N THR A 31 -18.97 -9.12 6.19
CA THR A 31 -20.25 -8.55 5.74
C THR A 31 -20.86 -9.40 4.63
N SER A 32 -20.05 -9.85 3.66
CA SER A 32 -20.49 -10.78 2.61
C SER A 32 -20.96 -12.12 3.17
N LEU A 33 -20.26 -12.67 4.17
CA LEU A 33 -20.63 -13.93 4.80
C LEU A 33 -22.01 -13.83 5.46
N LEU A 34 -22.32 -12.70 6.11
CA LEU A 34 -23.61 -12.48 6.75
C LEU A 34 -24.75 -12.30 5.74
N LEU A 35 -24.50 -11.60 4.62
CA LEU A 35 -25.51 -11.31 3.60
C LEU A 35 -25.77 -12.49 2.66
N PHE A 36 -24.70 -13.11 2.17
CA PHE A 36 -24.75 -14.09 1.09
C PHE A 36 -24.41 -15.52 1.55
N GLY A 37 -24.09 -15.72 2.83
CA GLY A 37 -23.66 -17.03 3.34
C GLY A 37 -22.27 -17.47 2.85
N ALA A 38 -21.54 -16.61 2.15
CA ALA A 38 -20.22 -16.90 1.60
C ALA A 38 -19.29 -15.68 1.71
N ARG A 39 -18.00 -15.91 1.95
CA ARG A 39 -16.96 -14.86 1.93
C ARG A 39 -16.57 -14.40 0.53
N ARG A 40 -16.78 -15.27 -0.48
CA ARG A 40 -16.33 -15.06 -1.87
C ARG A 40 -16.83 -13.74 -2.49
N PRO A 41 -18.12 -13.37 -2.41
CA PRO A 41 -18.59 -12.10 -2.99
C PRO A 41 -17.90 -10.87 -2.40
N GLY A 42 -17.64 -10.85 -1.09
CA GLY A 42 -16.93 -9.76 -0.43
C GLY A 42 -15.47 -9.64 -0.84
N LEU A 43 -14.79 -10.77 -1.03
CA LEU A 43 -13.41 -10.80 -1.54
C LEU A 43 -13.33 -10.38 -3.01
N LEU A 44 -14.30 -10.78 -3.83
CA LEU A 44 -14.41 -10.33 -5.22
C LEU A 44 -14.68 -8.83 -5.30
N PHE A 45 -15.58 -8.30 -4.46
CA PHE A 45 -15.86 -6.88 -4.38
C PHE A 45 -14.60 -6.10 -3.97
N TYR A 46 -13.90 -6.54 -2.92
CA TYR A 46 -12.62 -5.95 -2.53
C TYR A 46 -11.62 -5.97 -3.69
N SER A 47 -11.42 -7.13 -4.31
CA SER A 47 -10.48 -7.27 -5.44
C SER A 47 -10.83 -6.35 -6.59
N LEU A 48 -12.11 -6.19 -6.94
CA LEU A 48 -12.55 -5.31 -8.02
C LEU A 48 -12.32 -3.83 -7.69
N VAL A 49 -12.63 -3.41 -6.45
CA VAL A 49 -12.45 -2.02 -6.00
C VAL A 49 -10.97 -1.63 -5.97
N PHE A 50 -10.09 -2.54 -5.53
CA PHE A 50 -8.65 -2.30 -5.42
C PHE A 50 -7.86 -2.74 -6.67
N LEU A 51 -8.53 -3.28 -7.70
CA LEU A 51 -7.92 -3.80 -8.93
C LEU A 51 -6.99 -2.79 -9.61
N PRO A 52 -7.36 -1.50 -9.78
CA PRO A 52 -6.46 -0.55 -10.43
C PRO A 52 -5.13 -0.39 -9.69
N GLY A 53 -5.17 -0.45 -8.36
CA GLY A 53 -3.99 -0.41 -7.51
C GLY A 53 -3.13 -1.66 -7.68
N THR A 54 -3.76 -2.86 -7.67
CA THR A 54 -3.06 -4.12 -7.93
C THR A 54 -2.40 -4.13 -9.32
N ILE A 55 -3.08 -3.61 -10.35
CA ILE A 55 -2.51 -3.50 -11.70
C ILE A 55 -1.26 -2.63 -11.67
N ILE A 56 -1.33 -1.42 -11.09
CA ILE A 56 -0.16 -0.54 -11.00
C ILE A 56 0.96 -1.23 -10.20
N HIS A 57 0.62 -1.99 -9.15
CA HIS A 57 1.60 -2.69 -8.32
C HIS A 57 2.40 -3.70 -9.14
N GLU A 58 1.70 -4.57 -9.87
CA GLU A 58 2.35 -5.58 -10.71
C GLU A 58 3.07 -4.95 -11.90
N LEU A 59 2.52 -3.89 -12.50
CA LEU A 59 3.21 -3.14 -13.56
C LEU A 59 4.52 -2.52 -13.07
N SER A 60 4.58 -2.05 -11.82
CA SER A 60 5.81 -1.52 -11.23
C SER A 60 6.90 -2.59 -11.10
N HIS A 61 6.53 -3.81 -10.70
CA HIS A 61 7.46 -4.96 -10.70
C HIS A 61 7.98 -5.24 -12.10
N LEU A 62 7.09 -5.34 -13.08
CA LEU A 62 7.44 -5.62 -14.47
C LEU A 62 8.35 -4.55 -15.07
N PHE A 63 8.03 -3.27 -14.83
CA PHE A 63 8.80 -2.15 -15.34
C PHE A 63 10.24 -2.17 -14.83
N ILE A 64 10.43 -2.38 -13.52
CA ILE A 64 11.78 -2.47 -12.94
C ILE A 64 12.49 -3.77 -13.35
N ALA A 65 11.76 -4.88 -13.46
CA ALA A 65 12.33 -6.13 -13.95
C ALA A 65 12.85 -6.01 -15.38
N GLU A 66 12.13 -5.33 -16.27
CA GLU A 66 12.55 -5.08 -17.65
C GLU A 66 13.80 -4.19 -17.72
N ILE A 67 13.83 -3.10 -16.95
CA ILE A 67 15.02 -2.23 -16.83
C ILE A 67 16.25 -3.02 -16.37
N LEU A 68 16.06 -3.93 -15.41
CA LEU A 68 17.11 -4.79 -14.86
C LEU A 68 17.36 -6.07 -15.69
N ARG A 69 16.64 -6.24 -16.80
CA ARG A 69 16.68 -7.40 -17.70
C ARG A 69 16.50 -8.73 -16.96
N VAL A 70 15.59 -8.77 -16.00
CA VAL A 70 15.20 -9.96 -15.24
C VAL A 70 13.98 -10.59 -15.88
N LYS A 71 14.03 -11.89 -16.18
CA LYS A 71 12.90 -12.61 -16.78
C LYS A 71 11.72 -12.65 -15.79
N THR A 72 10.58 -12.12 -16.21
CA THR A 72 9.32 -12.16 -15.45
C THR A 72 8.49 -13.36 -15.89
N GLY A 73 7.82 -14.03 -14.94
CA GLY A 73 6.90 -15.13 -15.20
C GLY A 73 5.48 -14.65 -15.48
N GLN A 74 4.50 -15.51 -15.19
CA GLN A 74 3.08 -15.19 -15.35
C GLN A 74 2.64 -14.13 -14.32
N ILE A 75 1.79 -13.21 -14.78
CA ILE A 75 1.17 -12.17 -13.95
C ILE A 75 -0.24 -12.63 -13.60
N THR A 76 -0.50 -12.89 -12.33
CA THR A 76 -1.84 -13.21 -11.83
C THR A 76 -2.40 -12.00 -11.11
N ILE A 77 -3.32 -11.29 -11.77
CA ILE A 77 -3.95 -10.06 -11.24
C ILE A 77 -5.16 -10.39 -10.36
N LEU A 78 -5.82 -11.51 -10.62
CA LEU A 78 -7.02 -11.93 -9.90
C LEU A 78 -6.65 -12.78 -8.68
N PRO A 79 -7.41 -12.66 -7.58
CA PRO A 79 -7.14 -13.41 -6.35
C PRO A 79 -7.32 -14.90 -6.56
N GLU A 80 -6.28 -15.68 -6.26
CA GLU A 80 -6.39 -17.14 -6.15
C GLU A 80 -6.88 -17.48 -4.74
N LEU A 81 -8.18 -17.75 -4.63
CA LEU A 81 -8.80 -18.26 -3.42
C LEU A 81 -8.50 -19.75 -3.27
N THR A 82 -7.29 -20.09 -2.82
CA THR A 82 -6.94 -21.48 -2.46
C THR A 82 -7.52 -21.81 -1.08
N ASP A 83 -8.08 -23.01 -0.89
CA ASP A 83 -8.71 -23.48 0.37
C ASP A 83 -7.77 -23.48 1.59
N SER A 84 -6.45 -23.39 1.36
CA SER A 84 -5.47 -23.17 2.42
C SER A 84 -5.45 -21.70 2.82
N LYS A 85 -5.71 -21.40 4.10
CA LYS A 85 -5.58 -20.17 4.95
C LYS A 85 -4.73 -18.95 4.51
N ARG A 86 -4.15 -18.87 3.32
CA ARG A 86 -3.38 -17.76 2.76
C ARG A 86 -4.12 -17.24 1.53
N GLU A 87 -4.91 -16.20 1.74
CA GLU A 87 -5.54 -15.44 0.67
C GLU A 87 -4.46 -14.70 -0.13
N ARG A 88 -4.26 -15.09 -1.39
CA ARG A 88 -3.38 -14.39 -2.33
C ARG A 88 -4.26 -13.49 -3.21
N LEU A 89 -4.08 -12.18 -3.08
CA LEU A 89 -4.89 -11.18 -3.76
C LEU A 89 -4.41 -10.86 -5.19
N GLY A 90 -3.20 -11.30 -5.53
CA GLY A 90 -2.47 -11.15 -6.79
C GLY A 90 -1.01 -11.59 -6.56
N SER A 91 -0.33 -12.10 -7.59
CA SER A 91 1.10 -12.42 -7.53
C SER A 91 1.72 -12.40 -8.91
N VAL A 92 2.87 -11.73 -9.05
CA VAL A 92 3.78 -11.95 -10.17
C VAL A 92 4.86 -12.95 -9.75
N ALA A 93 4.90 -14.10 -10.42
CA ALA A 93 5.98 -15.04 -10.26
C ALA A 93 7.27 -14.45 -10.87
N THR A 94 8.11 -13.86 -10.03
CA THR A 94 9.47 -13.48 -10.44
C THR A 94 10.36 -14.73 -10.41
N ALA A 95 11.07 -14.99 -11.51
CA ALA A 95 12.10 -16.02 -11.53
C ALA A 95 13.16 -15.70 -10.45
N SER A 96 13.86 -16.71 -9.92
CA SER A 96 14.92 -16.51 -8.93
C SER A 96 15.98 -15.54 -9.48
N SER A 97 15.92 -14.28 -9.06
CA SER A 97 16.87 -13.24 -9.43
C SER A 97 17.90 -13.04 -8.34
N ASP A 98 19.06 -12.49 -8.70
CA ASP A 98 20.09 -12.08 -7.73
C ASP A 98 19.49 -11.14 -6.66
N PRO A 99 19.97 -11.20 -5.40
CA PRO A 99 19.31 -10.51 -4.30
C PRO A 99 19.15 -9.00 -4.49
N ILE A 100 20.10 -8.35 -5.18
CA ILE A 100 20.05 -6.90 -5.47
C ILE A 100 18.92 -6.58 -6.45
N ARG A 101 18.82 -7.32 -7.56
CA ARG A 101 17.76 -7.09 -8.55
C ARG A 101 16.39 -7.45 -7.98
N GLY A 102 16.31 -8.55 -7.24
CA GLY A 102 15.10 -8.98 -6.55
C GLY A 102 14.60 -7.93 -5.54
N PHE A 103 15.51 -7.27 -4.82
CA PHE A 103 15.15 -6.16 -3.93
C PHE A 103 14.63 -4.94 -4.69
N LEU A 104 15.32 -4.49 -5.75
CA LEU A 104 14.89 -3.32 -6.52
C LEU A 104 13.52 -3.54 -7.16
N ILE A 105 13.28 -4.75 -7.67
CA ILE A 105 11.95 -5.17 -8.17
C ILE A 105 10.95 -5.12 -7.01
N GLY A 106 11.22 -5.80 -5.88
CA GLY A 106 10.36 -5.82 -4.69
C GLY A 106 10.00 -4.43 -4.14
N LEU A 107 10.90 -3.45 -4.26
CA LEU A 107 10.69 -2.07 -3.79
C LEU A 107 9.94 -1.20 -4.82
N ALA A 108 9.85 -1.63 -6.08
CA ALA A 108 9.28 -0.85 -7.17
C ALA A 108 7.84 -0.39 -6.91
N PRO A 109 6.90 -1.26 -6.45
CA PRO A 109 5.53 -0.83 -6.18
C PRO A 109 5.49 0.23 -5.09
N PHE A 110 6.29 0.07 -4.03
CA PHE A 110 6.33 1.03 -2.93
C PHE A 110 6.82 2.42 -3.39
N ILE A 111 7.90 2.47 -4.18
CA ILE A 111 8.39 3.73 -4.76
C ILE A 111 7.35 4.36 -5.68
N SER A 112 6.74 3.56 -6.56
CA SER A 112 5.69 4.04 -7.47
C SER A 112 4.46 4.56 -6.71
N GLY A 113 4.10 3.90 -5.61
CA GLY A 113 3.01 4.29 -4.73
C GLY A 113 3.29 5.60 -4.02
N ILE A 114 4.49 5.79 -3.47
CA ILE A 114 4.89 7.07 -2.87
C ILE A 114 4.81 8.19 -3.91
N ALA A 115 5.37 7.99 -5.10
CA ALA A 115 5.35 9.00 -6.16
C ALA A 115 3.90 9.37 -6.53
N LEU A 116 3.04 8.38 -6.73
CA LEU A 116 1.64 8.58 -7.07
C LEU A 116 0.87 9.28 -5.93
N LEU A 117 1.08 8.86 -4.68
CA LEU A 117 0.50 9.49 -3.49
C LEU A 117 0.93 10.96 -3.36
N LEU A 118 2.18 11.30 -3.62
CA LEU A 118 2.66 12.68 -3.60
C LEU A 118 1.98 13.54 -4.68
N VAL A 119 1.86 13.01 -5.90
CA VAL A 119 1.14 13.69 -7.00
C VAL A 119 -0.33 13.91 -6.62
N MET A 120 -1.01 12.87 -6.14
CA MET A 120 -2.42 12.95 -5.74
C MET A 120 -2.64 13.88 -4.55
N GLY A 121 -1.75 13.86 -3.57
CA GLY A 121 -1.78 14.79 -2.42
C GLY A 121 -1.59 16.24 -2.85
N SER A 122 -0.71 16.50 -3.83
CA SER A 122 -0.56 17.84 -4.40
C SER A 122 -1.83 18.28 -5.15
N LEU A 123 -2.42 17.39 -5.95
CA LEU A 123 -3.68 17.65 -6.67
C LEU A 123 -4.85 17.88 -5.71
N LEU A 124 -4.91 17.15 -4.59
CA LEU A 124 -5.92 17.35 -3.56
C LEU A 124 -5.80 18.74 -2.93
N ARG A 125 -4.58 19.21 -2.65
CA ARG A 125 -4.34 20.54 -2.09
C ARG A 125 -4.78 21.66 -3.05
N THR A 126 -4.54 21.50 -4.36
CA THR A 126 -4.95 22.48 -5.37
C THR A 126 -6.43 22.37 -5.74
N GLY A 127 -6.99 21.16 -5.71
CA GLY A 127 -8.38 20.86 -6.05
C GLY A 127 -9.36 21.02 -4.90
N TRP A 128 -8.90 21.34 -3.69
CA TRP A 128 -9.77 21.70 -2.56
C TRP A 128 -10.37 23.11 -2.72
N ASP A 129 -9.95 23.88 -3.72
CA ASP A 129 -10.59 25.14 -4.04
C ASP A 129 -12.03 24.89 -4.52
N SER A 130 -12.98 25.73 -4.11
CA SER A 130 -14.45 25.53 -4.26
C SER A 130 -14.95 25.37 -5.71
N SER A 131 -14.05 25.46 -6.69
CA SER A 131 -14.31 25.34 -8.13
C SER A 131 -14.17 23.91 -8.68
N ALA A 132 -13.55 22.99 -7.94
CA ALA A 132 -13.41 21.61 -8.42
C ALA A 132 -14.75 20.87 -8.36
N PRO A 133 -15.15 20.16 -9.43
CA PRO A 133 -16.38 19.38 -9.42
C PRO A 133 -16.24 18.17 -8.48
N TRP A 134 -17.31 17.86 -7.75
CA TRP A 134 -17.34 16.83 -6.70
C TRP A 134 -16.83 15.44 -7.15
N TRP A 135 -17.01 15.09 -8.43
CA TRP A 135 -16.58 13.80 -8.97
C TRP A 135 -15.05 13.69 -9.09
N GLN A 136 -14.34 14.80 -9.34
CA GLN A 136 -12.87 14.81 -9.34
C GLN A 136 -12.33 14.56 -7.94
N LEU A 137 -12.94 15.20 -6.94
CA LEU A 137 -12.60 14.98 -5.54
C LEU A 137 -12.86 13.52 -5.13
N ALA A 138 -14.00 12.95 -5.55
CA ALA A 138 -14.32 11.56 -5.29
C ALA A 138 -13.30 10.59 -5.93
N LEU A 139 -12.88 10.85 -7.18
CA LEU A 139 -11.84 10.05 -7.86
C LEU A 139 -10.47 10.17 -7.18
N LEU A 140 -10.09 11.36 -6.72
CA LEU A 140 -8.84 11.58 -5.98
C LEU A 140 -8.85 10.84 -4.64
N ILE A 141 -9.94 10.92 -3.89
CA ILE A 141 -10.12 10.20 -2.62
C ILE A 141 -10.09 8.69 -2.86
N TYR A 142 -10.84 8.20 -3.85
CA TYR A 142 -10.83 6.79 -4.25
C TYR A 142 -9.40 6.33 -4.59
N GLY A 143 -8.68 7.11 -5.39
CA GLY A 143 -7.34 6.76 -5.78
C GLY A 143 -6.33 6.78 -4.64
N LEU A 144 -6.42 7.73 -3.69
CA LEU A 144 -5.60 7.73 -2.47
C LEU A 144 -5.82 6.44 -1.66
N ILE A 145 -7.08 6.03 -1.50
CA ILE A 145 -7.43 4.78 -0.82
C ILE A 145 -6.87 3.58 -1.60
N VAL A 146 -7.08 3.51 -2.91
CA VAL A 146 -6.65 2.37 -3.73
C VAL A 146 -5.13 2.23 -3.73
N VAL A 147 -4.40 3.31 -4.00
CA VAL A 147 -2.93 3.32 -4.06
C VAL A 147 -2.35 3.06 -2.67
N GLY A 148 -2.89 3.72 -1.64
CA GLY A 148 -2.44 3.57 -0.26
C GLY A 148 -2.57 2.16 0.31
N ASN A 149 -3.58 1.39 -0.13
CA ASN A 149 -3.77 0.01 0.31
C ASN A 149 -3.07 -1.04 -0.56
N SER A 150 -2.84 -0.74 -1.84
CA SER A 150 -2.28 -1.71 -2.81
C SER A 150 -0.76 -1.63 -2.95
N MET A 151 -0.14 -0.48 -2.68
CA MET A 151 1.31 -0.26 -2.86
C MET A 151 2.15 -0.55 -1.63
N LEU A 152 1.54 -1.10 -0.58
CA LEU A 152 2.29 -1.60 0.58
C LEU A 152 3.00 -2.89 0.22
N ILE A 153 4.22 -3.02 0.73
CA ILE A 153 5.10 -4.17 0.53
C ILE A 153 4.37 -5.47 0.91
N SER A 154 4.27 -6.40 -0.04
CA SER A 154 3.59 -7.69 0.12
C SER A 154 4.47 -8.74 0.83
N GLN A 155 3.96 -9.96 1.03
CA GLN A 155 4.77 -11.06 1.55
C GLN A 155 5.84 -11.52 0.54
N GLU A 156 5.54 -11.47 -0.74
CA GLU A 156 6.44 -11.93 -1.80
C GLU A 156 7.55 -10.89 -2.06
N ASP A 157 7.23 -9.60 -1.94
CA ASP A 157 8.19 -8.49 -2.05
C ASP A 157 9.27 -8.53 -0.95
N ARG A 158 8.92 -9.08 0.24
CA ARG A 158 9.84 -9.19 1.39
C ARG A 158 10.87 -10.29 1.24
N ARG A 159 10.77 -11.15 0.23
CA ARG A 159 11.65 -12.30 0.06
C ARG A 159 13.14 -11.91 0.03
N TYR A 160 13.48 -10.75 -0.53
CA TYR A 160 14.85 -10.29 -0.70
C TYR A 160 15.30 -9.23 0.33
N TRP A 161 14.44 -8.91 1.31
CA TRP A 161 14.72 -7.84 2.27
C TRP A 161 15.96 -8.06 3.15
N PRO A 162 16.29 -9.29 3.60
CA PRO A 162 17.52 -9.51 4.37
C PRO A 162 18.78 -9.09 3.59
N ALA A 163 18.86 -9.43 2.30
CA ALA A 163 19.97 -9.01 1.44
C ALA A 163 19.95 -7.51 1.16
N ALA A 164 18.76 -6.91 1.06
CA ALA A 164 18.59 -5.48 0.88
C ALA A 164 19.12 -4.67 2.06
N LEU A 165 18.82 -5.09 3.29
CA LEU A 165 19.31 -4.42 4.50
C LEU A 165 20.84 -4.43 4.56
N ILE A 166 21.46 -5.54 4.15
CA ILE A 166 22.92 -5.66 4.05
C ILE A 166 23.46 -4.68 3.00
N LEU A 167 22.85 -4.61 1.81
CA LEU A 167 23.27 -3.69 0.76
C LEU A 167 23.11 -2.22 1.17
N ILE A 168 21.97 -1.85 1.74
CA ILE A 168 21.69 -0.49 2.23
C ILE A 168 22.70 -0.11 3.30
N PHE A 169 22.97 -1.01 4.26
CA PHE A 169 23.98 -0.79 5.29
C PHE A 169 25.38 -0.59 4.69
N LEU A 170 25.77 -1.43 3.72
CA LEU A 170 27.05 -1.31 3.04
C LEU A 170 27.18 0.03 2.30
N VAL A 171 26.16 0.42 1.54
CA VAL A 171 26.14 1.71 0.81
C VAL A 171 26.22 2.87 1.78
N TRP A 172 25.40 2.86 2.83
CA TRP A 172 25.42 3.90 3.87
C TRP A 172 26.80 3.98 4.53
N PHE A 173 27.40 2.84 4.88
CA PHE A 173 28.73 2.78 5.46
C PHE A 173 29.78 3.37 4.51
N LEU A 174 29.79 2.98 3.23
CA LEU A 174 30.74 3.53 2.25
C LEU A 174 30.58 5.04 2.04
N LEU A 175 29.33 5.53 1.98
CA LEU A 175 29.06 6.97 1.84
C LEU A 175 29.59 7.76 3.04
N THR A 176 29.37 7.27 4.26
CA THR A 176 29.90 7.92 5.47
C THR A 176 31.43 7.92 5.51
N GLN A 177 32.09 6.84 5.08
CA GLN A 177 33.56 6.82 4.95
C GLN A 177 34.08 7.78 3.87
N ALA A 178 33.32 7.97 2.80
CA ALA A 178 33.64 8.94 1.75
C ALA A 178 33.36 10.40 2.16
N GLY A 179 32.96 10.66 3.41
CA GLY A 179 32.69 11.99 3.93
C GLY A 179 31.30 12.54 3.56
N PHE A 180 30.45 11.76 2.90
CA PHE A 180 29.06 12.14 2.66
C PHE A 180 28.25 11.97 3.94
N GLN A 181 27.84 13.10 4.52
CA GLN A 181 26.93 13.11 5.66
C GLN A 181 25.50 13.35 5.17
N ILE A 182 24.64 12.35 5.37
CA ILE A 182 23.20 12.49 5.13
C ILE A 182 22.63 13.32 6.29
N SER A 183 22.45 14.62 6.05
CA SER A 183 21.82 15.51 7.02
C SER A 183 20.31 15.35 6.97
N LEU A 184 19.70 14.99 8.10
CA LEU A 184 18.25 15.01 8.31
C LEU A 184 17.79 16.31 8.98
N GLN A 185 18.52 17.40 8.78
CA GLN A 185 18.13 18.71 9.32
C GLN A 185 16.77 19.15 8.76
N PRO A 186 16.00 19.98 9.50
CA PRO A 186 14.67 20.44 9.09
C PRO A 186 14.61 21.09 7.71
N ASP A 187 15.69 21.73 7.28
CA ASP A 187 15.77 22.43 5.98
C ASP A 187 16.26 21.51 4.84
N SER A 188 16.57 20.24 5.14
CA SER A 188 17.02 19.29 4.14
C SER A 188 15.87 18.84 3.22
N TRP A 189 16.19 18.60 1.95
CA TRP A 189 15.23 18.06 0.98
C TRP A 189 14.63 16.71 1.43
N LEU A 190 15.42 15.88 2.13
CA LEU A 190 14.96 14.62 2.71
C LEU A 190 13.90 14.84 3.78
N PHE A 191 14.10 15.81 4.67
CA PHE A 191 13.13 16.12 5.72
C PHE A 191 11.81 16.64 5.12
N HIS A 192 11.87 17.53 4.13
CA HIS A 192 10.68 18.01 3.41
C HIS A 192 9.94 16.88 2.66
N SER A 193 10.69 15.93 2.09
CA SER A 193 10.10 14.77 1.41
C SER A 193 9.42 13.84 2.42
N LEU A 194 10.07 13.50 3.53
CA LEU A 194 9.51 12.64 4.58
C LEU A 194 8.27 13.26 5.24
N THR A 195 8.30 14.56 5.51
CA THR A 195 7.12 15.26 6.06
C THR A 195 5.94 15.27 5.09
N SER A 196 6.19 15.47 3.80
CA SER A 196 5.17 15.37 2.76
C SER A 196 4.58 13.97 2.66
N ILE A 197 5.43 12.94 2.69
CA ILE A 197 5.00 11.53 2.73
C ILE A 197 4.13 11.27 3.98
N ASN A 198 4.54 11.73 5.15
CA ASN A 198 3.77 11.55 6.39
C ASN A 198 2.39 12.20 6.32
N LEU A 199 2.28 13.37 5.71
CA LEU A 199 0.99 14.02 5.50
C LEU A 199 0.09 13.12 4.65
N VAL A 200 0.58 12.64 3.50
CA VAL A 200 -0.23 11.81 2.61
C VAL A 200 -0.59 10.46 3.23
N LEU A 201 0.36 9.81 3.91
CA LEU A 201 0.09 8.58 4.65
C LEU A 201 -0.94 8.82 5.76
N GLY A 202 -0.84 9.93 6.49
CA GLY A 202 -1.79 10.31 7.53
C GLY A 202 -3.21 10.52 6.99
N VAL A 203 -3.35 11.24 5.87
CA VAL A 203 -4.64 11.39 5.17
C VAL A 203 -5.19 10.03 4.73
N THR A 204 -4.34 9.17 4.17
CA THR A 204 -4.73 7.83 3.71
C THR A 204 -5.23 6.97 4.87
N VAL A 205 -4.54 6.98 6.02
CA VAL A 205 -4.94 6.31 7.26
C VAL A 205 -6.32 6.80 7.70
N LEU A 206 -6.53 8.11 7.75
CA LEU A 206 -7.83 8.69 8.15
C LEU A 206 -8.97 8.25 7.22
N LEU A 207 -8.74 8.26 5.91
CA LEU A 207 -9.72 7.82 4.91
C LEU A 207 -10.04 6.33 5.07
N ASN A 208 -9.03 5.49 5.29
CA ASN A 208 -9.20 4.07 5.54
C ASN A 208 -9.97 3.80 6.83
N LEU A 209 -9.67 4.50 7.92
CA LEU A 209 -10.44 4.40 9.17
C LEU A 209 -11.90 4.75 8.96
N GLY A 210 -12.20 5.81 8.20
CA GLY A 210 -13.56 6.17 7.82
C GLY A 210 -14.28 5.04 7.06
N MET A 211 -13.59 4.43 6.11
CA MET A 211 -14.11 3.29 5.35
C MET A 211 -14.32 2.04 6.22
N ILE A 212 -13.39 1.72 7.12
CA ILE A 212 -13.53 0.63 8.10
C ILE A 212 -14.74 0.88 9.00
N ALA A 213 -14.89 2.10 9.52
CA ALA A 213 -16.00 2.46 10.39
C ALA A 213 -17.35 2.31 9.67
N LEU A 214 -17.43 2.71 8.40
CA LEU A 214 -18.61 2.53 7.56
C LEU A 214 -18.97 1.04 7.40
N PHE A 215 -18.03 0.20 6.98
CA PHE A 215 -18.29 -1.24 6.79
C PHE A 215 -18.59 -1.96 8.10
N TYR A 216 -17.90 -1.61 9.18
CA TYR A 216 -18.18 -2.11 10.51
C TYR A 216 -19.60 -1.76 10.96
N GLY A 217 -20.05 -0.53 10.73
CA GLY A 217 -21.42 -0.08 11.02
C GLY A 217 -22.47 -0.85 10.23
N ILE A 218 -22.23 -1.05 8.92
CA ILE A 218 -23.09 -1.88 8.05
C ILE A 218 -23.18 -3.30 8.61
N ARG A 219 -22.04 -3.90 8.97
CA ARG A 219 -21.98 -5.24 9.54
C ARG A 219 -22.80 -5.36 10.83
N LEU A 220 -22.65 -4.41 11.76
CA LEU A 220 -23.43 -4.39 13.00
C LEU A 220 -24.94 -4.26 12.73
N GLY A 221 -25.33 -3.43 11.77
CA GLY A 221 -26.72 -3.31 11.34
C GLY A 221 -27.28 -4.64 10.83
N ILE A 222 -26.52 -5.33 9.98
CA ILE A 222 -26.90 -6.64 9.45
C ILE A 222 -26.98 -7.68 10.57
N GLN A 223 -26.02 -7.72 11.49
CA GLN A 223 -26.05 -8.65 12.63
C GLN A 223 -27.29 -8.45 13.50
N LYS A 224 -27.66 -7.19 13.76
CA LYS A 224 -28.85 -6.86 14.55
C LYS A 224 -30.14 -7.31 13.84
N LEU A 225 -30.20 -7.20 12.51
CA LEU A 225 -31.35 -7.62 11.70
C LEU A 225 -31.44 -9.14 11.54
N THR A 226 -30.31 -9.84 11.36
CA THR A 226 -30.27 -11.29 11.09
C THR A 226 -30.10 -12.15 12.34
N LYS A 227 -29.80 -11.57 13.50
CA LYS A 227 -29.44 -12.27 14.76
C LYS A 227 -28.30 -13.29 14.61
N ARG A 228 -27.47 -13.17 13.57
CA ARG A 228 -26.30 -14.01 13.33
C ARG A 228 -25.03 -13.26 13.76
N SER A 229 -24.15 -13.89 14.52
CA SER A 229 -22.82 -13.35 14.85
C SER A 229 -21.75 -14.02 13.99
N LEU A 230 -20.71 -13.25 13.66
CA LEU A 230 -19.44 -13.81 13.20
C LEU A 230 -18.68 -14.19 14.49
N VAL A 231 -18.45 -15.48 14.70
CA VAL A 231 -17.50 -15.98 15.71
C VAL A 231 -16.09 -15.60 15.29
#